data_AF-A0A2P1PRH0-F1
#
_entry.id   AF-A0A2P1PRH0-F1
#
_cell.length_a   1.000
_cell.length_b   1.000
_cell.length_c   1.000
_cell.angle_alpha   90.00
_cell.angle_beta   90.00
_cell.angle_gamma   90.00
#
_symmetry.space_group_name_H-M   'P 1'
#
loop_
_entity.id
_entity.type
_entity.pdbx_description
1 polymer ?
#
loop_
_entity_poly.entity_id
_entity_poly.type
_entity_poly.pdbx_seq_one_letter_code
_entity_poly.pdbx_strand_id
1 'polypeptide(L)'
;MGHFILLADEIDQAEPTLVHEMTHALLSHLELPLWIEEDIATAMEHTVGQDSVDPSYVLNRRSDMQHRHGRYWNEQTKIGFWDGSAFSNGAASELAYDMAHLIVSELRRDFPRFATFAKAVSVHDGGAEAARSVYGLPLDAFVDSYLEVWR
;
A
#
# COMPACT_ATOMS: atom_id res chain seq x y z
N MET A 1 -8.32 17.89 8.61
CA MET A 1 -9.49 17.99 9.52
C MET A 1 -10.41 16.83 9.18
N GLY A 2 -10.81 16.03 10.16
CA GLY A 2 -11.78 14.94 9.98
C GLY A 2 -12.80 14.98 11.11
N HIS A 3 -14.07 14.77 10.79
CA HIS A 3 -15.13 14.54 11.77
C HIS A 3 -15.62 13.11 11.56
N PHE A 4 -15.56 12.30 12.61
CA PHE A 4 -16.09 10.94 12.61
C PHE A 4 -17.44 10.92 13.31
N ILE A 5 -18.41 10.26 12.70
CA ILE A 5 -19.74 10.03 13.28
C ILE A 5 -19.89 8.53 13.39
N LEU A 6 -20.13 8.05 14.61
CA LEU A 6 -20.20 6.63 14.94
C LEU A 6 -21.47 6.37 15.75
N LEU A 7 -22.10 5.22 15.53
CA LEU A 7 -23.08 4.69 16.45
C LEU A 7 -22.35 4.06 17.63
N ALA A 8 -22.77 4.38 18.86
CA ALA A 8 -22.06 3.99 20.08
C ALA A 8 -21.86 2.46 20.21
N ASP A 9 -22.79 1.68 19.66
CA ASP A 9 -22.80 0.22 19.73
C ASP A 9 -21.95 -0.46 18.63
N GLU A 10 -21.37 0.31 17.70
CA GLU A 10 -20.59 -0.18 16.56
C GLU A 10 -19.11 0.23 16.61
N ILE A 11 -18.66 0.81 17.74
CA ILE A 11 -17.30 1.34 17.89
C ILE A 11 -16.24 0.26 17.62
N ASP A 12 -16.42 -0.96 18.14
CA ASP A 12 -15.48 -2.06 17.95
C ASP A 12 -15.34 -2.47 16.47
N GLN A 13 -16.40 -2.34 15.68
CA GLN A 13 -16.38 -2.66 14.24
C GLN A 13 -15.80 -1.50 13.41
N ALA A 14 -15.94 -0.27 13.89
CA ALA A 14 -15.43 0.92 13.22
C ALA A 14 -13.96 1.23 13.58
N GLU A 15 -13.42 0.65 14.66
CA GLU A 15 -12.07 0.91 15.15
C GLU A 15 -10.98 0.75 14.08
N PRO A 16 -10.94 -0.32 13.25
CA PRO A 16 -9.93 -0.45 12.21
C PRO A 16 -9.99 0.70 11.18
N THR A 17 -11.18 1.04 10.70
CA THR A 17 -11.37 2.17 9.77
C THR A 17 -11.01 3.52 10.41
N LEU A 18 -11.32 3.72 11.70
CA LEU A 18 -10.92 4.94 12.40
C LEU A 18 -9.40 5.09 12.46
N VAL A 19 -8.70 3.99 12.77
CA VAL A 19 -7.23 3.97 12.79
C VAL A 19 -6.65 4.26 11.40
N HIS A 20 -7.25 3.72 10.34
CA HIS A 20 -6.89 4.00 8.96
C HIS A 20 -6.96 5.51 8.66
N GLU A 21 -8.12 6.13 8.88
CA GLU A 21 -8.35 7.55 8.59
C GLU A 21 -7.54 8.49 9.50
N MET A 22 -7.32 8.11 10.76
CA MET A 22 -6.43 8.84 11.66
C MET A 22 -4.97 8.80 11.18
N THR A 23 -4.56 7.69 10.56
CA THR A 23 -3.21 7.57 9.99
C THR A 23 -3.02 8.54 8.84
N HIS A 24 -3.99 8.65 7.92
CA HIS A 24 -4.00 9.70 6.87
C HIS A 24 -3.87 11.11 7.48
N ALA A 25 -4.65 11.40 8.53
CA ALA A 25 -4.56 12.70 9.20
C ALA A 25 -3.17 12.99 9.78
N LEU A 26 -2.50 11.97 10.36
CA LEU A 26 -1.13 12.09 10.88
C LEU A 26 -0.10 12.24 9.76
N LEU A 27 -0.31 11.62 8.60
CA LEU A 27 0.60 11.68 7.45
C LEU A 27 0.38 12.90 6.56
N SER A 28 -0.75 13.60 6.67
CA SER A 28 -1.17 14.72 5.79
C SER A 28 -0.18 15.88 5.63
N HIS A 29 0.84 15.98 6.47
CA HIS A 29 1.91 16.97 6.37
C HIS A 29 3.10 16.51 5.50
N LEU A 30 3.10 15.26 5.07
CA LEU A 30 4.07 14.64 4.17
C LEU A 30 3.44 14.51 2.79
N GLU A 31 4.17 14.85 1.73
CA GLU A 31 3.70 14.73 0.34
C GLU A 31 3.90 13.30 -0.20
N LEU A 32 3.40 12.31 0.55
CA LEU A 32 3.57 10.90 0.20
C LEU A 32 2.77 10.56 -1.06
N PRO A 33 3.34 9.76 -1.98
CA PRO A 33 2.56 9.05 -2.97
C PRO A 33 1.51 8.13 -2.32
N LEU A 34 0.35 8.02 -2.96
CA LEU A 34 -0.80 7.28 -2.44
C LEU A 34 -0.46 5.83 -2.05
N TRP A 35 0.40 5.15 -2.84
CA TRP A 35 0.79 3.78 -2.54
C TRP A 35 1.56 3.61 -1.22
N ILE A 36 2.26 4.64 -0.74
CA ILE A 36 2.91 4.61 0.58
C ILE A 36 1.90 4.96 1.67
N GLU A 37 1.11 5.99 1.44
CA GLU A 37 0.11 6.48 2.40
C GLU A 37 -0.92 5.38 2.74
N GLU A 38 -1.47 4.73 1.72
CA GLU A 38 -2.43 3.64 1.86
C GLU A 38 -1.83 2.40 2.52
N ASP A 39 -0.58 2.00 2.21
CA ASP A 39 0.03 0.87 2.96
C ASP A 39 0.19 1.21 4.44
N ILE A 40 0.67 2.41 4.78
CA ILE A 40 0.86 2.77 6.20
C ILE A 40 -0.50 2.79 6.90
N ALA A 41 -1.55 3.33 6.27
CA ALA A 41 -2.90 3.34 6.82
C ALA A 41 -3.48 1.93 7.00
N THR A 42 -3.42 1.08 5.97
CA THR A 42 -3.87 -0.33 6.04
C THR A 42 -3.02 -1.16 7.02
N ALA A 43 -1.72 -0.91 7.12
CA ALA A 43 -0.86 -1.58 8.09
C ALA A 43 -1.25 -1.21 9.53
N MET A 44 -1.56 0.06 9.79
CA MET A 44 -2.06 0.52 11.09
C MET A 44 -3.45 -0.07 11.40
N GLU A 45 -4.36 -0.10 10.44
CA GLU A 45 -5.66 -0.77 10.54
C GLU A 45 -5.52 -2.23 11.02
N HIS A 46 -4.60 -2.99 10.42
CA HIS A 46 -4.34 -4.38 10.81
C HIS A 46 -3.73 -4.55 12.22
N THR A 47 -3.21 -3.49 12.86
CA THR A 47 -2.70 -3.59 14.25
C THR A 47 -3.82 -3.70 15.28
N VAL A 48 -5.02 -3.21 14.93
CA VAL A 48 -6.22 -3.25 15.78
C VAL A 48 -7.25 -4.25 15.26
N GLY A 49 -7.21 -4.57 13.96
CA GLY A 49 -8.04 -5.63 13.37
C GLY A 49 -7.67 -7.01 13.91
N GLN A 50 -8.62 -7.68 14.56
CA GLN A 50 -8.49 -9.08 14.95
C GLN A 50 -9.19 -9.97 13.93
N ASP A 51 -8.43 -10.70 13.13
CA ASP A 51 -9.00 -11.81 12.38
C ASP A 51 -8.07 -13.04 12.41
N SER A 52 -8.49 -14.04 13.17
CA SER A 52 -8.01 -15.41 13.00
C SER A 52 -8.65 -16.00 11.75
N VAL A 53 -7.94 -15.91 10.62
CA VAL A 53 -8.37 -16.45 9.33
C VAL A 53 -7.86 -17.89 9.16
N ASP A 54 -8.71 -18.76 8.61
CA ASP A 54 -8.32 -20.12 8.21
C ASP A 54 -7.10 -20.08 7.24
N PRO A 55 -5.98 -20.75 7.57
CA PRO A 55 -4.79 -20.76 6.72
C PRO A 55 -5.04 -21.20 5.27
N SER A 56 -6.01 -22.10 5.03
CA SER A 56 -6.36 -22.57 3.69
C SER A 56 -7.03 -21.49 2.84
N TYR A 57 -7.87 -20.66 3.47
CA TYR A 57 -8.48 -19.49 2.85
C TYR A 57 -7.41 -18.45 2.49
N VAL A 58 -6.44 -18.20 3.39
CA VAL A 58 -5.31 -17.30 3.13
C VAL A 58 -4.47 -17.76 1.94
N LEU A 59 -4.12 -19.05 1.89
CA LEU A 59 -3.30 -19.60 0.79
C LEU A 59 -4.01 -19.53 -0.57
N ASN A 60 -5.30 -19.89 -0.62
CA ASN A 60 -6.08 -19.81 -1.86
C ASN A 60 -6.24 -18.37 -2.34
N ARG A 61 -6.54 -17.43 -1.42
CA ARG A 61 -6.64 -16.00 -1.74
C ARG A 61 -5.31 -15.47 -2.29
N ARG A 62 -4.19 -15.87 -1.70
CA ARG A 62 -2.85 -15.46 -2.17
C ARG A 62 -2.57 -15.94 -3.59
N SER A 63 -2.90 -17.19 -3.91
CA SER A 63 -2.73 -17.72 -5.27
C SER A 63 -3.61 -16.99 -6.29
N ASP A 64 -4.89 -16.77 -5.99
CA ASP A 64 -5.77 -15.99 -6.88
C ASP A 64 -5.27 -14.56 -7.08
N MET A 65 -4.84 -13.90 -6.00
CA MET A 65 -4.26 -12.56 -6.04
C MET A 65 -3.05 -12.52 -6.99
N GLN A 66 -2.11 -13.47 -6.85
CA GLN A 66 -0.95 -13.57 -7.75
C GLN A 66 -1.34 -13.67 -9.23
N HIS A 67 -2.31 -14.53 -9.57
CA HIS A 67 -2.78 -14.66 -10.95
C HIS A 67 -3.44 -13.37 -11.48
N ARG A 68 -4.12 -12.62 -10.61
CA ARG A 68 -4.71 -11.33 -10.98
C ARG A 68 -3.62 -10.27 -11.20
N HIS A 69 -2.61 -10.21 -10.34
CA HIS A 69 -1.45 -9.33 -10.50
C HIS A 69 -0.75 -9.57 -11.84
N GLY A 70 -0.41 -10.82 -12.16
CA GLY A 70 0.28 -11.17 -13.40
C GLY A 70 -0.52 -10.87 -14.68
N ARG A 71 -1.85 -10.80 -14.60
CA ARG A 71 -2.72 -10.44 -15.74
C ARG A 71 -2.95 -8.94 -15.86
N TYR A 72 -3.01 -8.22 -14.74
CA TYR A 72 -3.37 -6.81 -14.74
C TYR A 72 -2.16 -5.89 -14.91
N TRP A 73 -1.07 -6.15 -14.19
CA TRP A 73 0.10 -5.27 -14.17
C TRP A 73 1.00 -5.47 -15.40
N ASN A 74 1.19 -4.38 -16.13
CA ASN A 74 2.06 -4.26 -17.30
C ASN A 74 2.58 -2.82 -17.40
N GLU A 75 3.42 -2.52 -18.40
CA GLU A 75 4.01 -1.19 -18.58
C GLU A 75 2.98 -0.05 -18.66
N GLN A 76 1.78 -0.32 -19.19
CA GLN A 76 0.73 0.68 -19.29
C GLN A 76 -0.05 0.85 -17.98
N THR A 77 -0.31 -0.24 -17.25
CA THR A 77 -1.14 -0.19 -16.03
C THR A 77 -0.34 0.18 -14.77
N LYS A 78 0.97 -0.10 -14.74
CA LYS A 78 1.86 0.31 -13.62
C LYS A 78 1.90 1.82 -13.40
N ILE A 79 1.74 2.62 -14.46
CA ILE A 79 1.65 4.09 -14.35
C ILE A 79 0.53 4.49 -13.38
N GLY A 80 -0.63 3.82 -13.50
CA GLY A 80 -1.78 4.09 -12.64
C GLY A 80 -1.56 3.71 -11.17
N PHE A 81 -0.64 2.78 -10.89
CA PHE A 81 -0.23 2.48 -9.52
C PHE A 81 0.61 3.61 -8.94
N TRP A 82 1.59 4.12 -9.70
CA TRP A 82 2.50 5.16 -9.24
C TRP A 82 1.84 6.54 -9.11
N ASP A 83 0.92 6.88 -10.01
CA ASP A 83 0.15 8.13 -9.95
C ASP A 83 -1.08 8.07 -9.03
N GLY A 84 -1.38 6.90 -8.47
CA GLY A 84 -2.48 6.68 -7.53
C GLY A 84 -3.85 6.41 -8.19
N SER A 85 -4.00 6.56 -9.50
CA SER A 85 -5.31 6.38 -10.16
C SER A 85 -5.87 4.95 -10.03
N ALA A 86 -5.03 3.93 -9.89
CA ALA A 86 -5.45 2.55 -9.72
C ALA A 86 -6.21 2.29 -8.39
N PHE A 87 -5.91 3.05 -7.33
CA PHE A 87 -6.50 2.87 -5.99
C PHE A 87 -7.99 3.23 -5.95
N SER A 88 -8.47 4.04 -6.89
CA SER A 88 -9.88 4.45 -6.99
C SER A 88 -10.66 3.69 -8.06
N ASN A 89 -10.02 2.76 -8.77
CA ASN A 89 -10.59 2.12 -9.96
C ASN A 89 -11.00 0.66 -9.73
N GLY A 90 -12.19 0.46 -9.14
CA GLY A 90 -12.88 -0.84 -9.14
C GLY A 90 -11.98 -2.05 -8.86
N ALA A 91 -11.90 -2.99 -9.80
CA ALA A 91 -11.11 -4.21 -9.65
C ALA A 91 -9.59 -4.00 -9.56
N ALA A 92 -9.07 -2.84 -9.99
CA ALA A 92 -7.67 -2.47 -9.87
C ALA A 92 -7.30 -2.00 -8.47
N SER A 93 -8.26 -1.45 -7.72
CA SER A 93 -8.05 -0.93 -6.37
C SER A 93 -7.48 -2.00 -5.45
N GLU A 94 -8.13 -3.17 -5.37
CA GLU A 94 -7.64 -4.28 -4.54
C GLU A 94 -6.20 -4.70 -4.89
N LEU A 95 -5.86 -4.72 -6.18
CA LEU A 95 -4.50 -5.07 -6.64
C LEU A 95 -3.49 -3.97 -6.29
N ALA A 96 -3.91 -2.70 -6.27
CA ALA A 96 -3.06 -1.58 -5.92
C ALA A 96 -2.72 -1.61 -4.42
N TYR A 97 -3.71 -1.85 -3.55
CA TYR A 97 -3.49 -2.04 -2.12
C TYR A 97 -2.58 -3.24 -1.83
N ASP A 98 -2.80 -4.39 -2.48
CA ASP A 98 -1.93 -5.56 -2.30
C ASP A 98 -0.50 -5.28 -2.77
N MET A 99 -0.32 -4.65 -3.94
CA MET A 99 1.01 -4.28 -4.46
C MET A 99 1.74 -3.30 -3.53
N ALA A 100 1.04 -2.26 -3.07
CA ALA A 100 1.56 -1.31 -2.10
C ALA A 100 2.07 -2.03 -0.85
N HIS A 101 1.24 -2.94 -0.32
CA HIS A 101 1.62 -3.70 0.86
C HIS A 101 2.88 -4.53 0.66
N LEU A 102 2.98 -5.24 -0.46
CA LEU A 102 4.14 -6.07 -0.77
C LEU A 102 5.43 -5.25 -0.87
N ILE A 103 5.39 -4.13 -1.61
CA ILE A 103 6.57 -3.29 -1.81
C ILE A 103 6.98 -2.63 -0.51
N VAL A 104 6.07 -1.94 0.19
CA VAL A 104 6.42 -1.23 1.43
C VAL A 104 6.85 -2.22 2.51
N SER A 105 6.26 -3.43 2.56
CA SER A 105 6.71 -4.51 3.46
C SER A 105 8.18 -4.87 3.26
N GLU A 106 8.64 -4.94 2.02
CA GLU A 106 10.03 -5.23 1.72
C GLU A 106 10.92 -4.02 2.06
N LEU A 107 10.51 -2.82 1.66
CA LEU A 107 11.28 -1.59 1.92
C LEU A 107 11.47 -1.33 3.42
N ARG A 108 10.43 -1.56 4.24
CA ARG A 108 10.44 -1.29 5.69
C ARG A 108 11.22 -2.31 6.52
N ARG A 109 11.73 -3.41 5.91
CA ARG A 109 12.63 -4.36 6.58
C ARG A 109 13.87 -3.65 7.15
N ASP A 110 14.35 -2.63 6.44
CA ASP A 110 15.33 -1.66 6.95
C ASP A 110 14.60 -0.34 7.25
N PHE A 111 13.99 -0.28 8.44
CA PHE A 111 13.16 0.87 8.84
C PHE A 111 13.90 2.21 8.81
N PRO A 112 15.16 2.35 9.30
CA PRO A 112 15.91 3.61 9.16
C PRO A 112 16.06 4.09 7.71
N ARG A 113 16.33 3.16 6.78
CA ARG A 113 16.42 3.47 5.36
C ARG A 113 15.06 3.85 4.77
N PHE A 114 14.01 3.10 5.10
CA PHE A 114 12.64 3.40 4.70
C PHE A 114 12.17 4.77 5.21
N ALA A 115 12.43 5.11 6.46
CA ALA A 115 12.08 6.41 7.01
C ALA A 115 12.81 7.56 6.27
N THR A 116 14.05 7.33 5.84
CA THR A 116 14.79 8.29 4.99
C THR A 116 14.14 8.43 3.62
N PHE A 117 13.74 7.32 3.00
CA PHE A 117 12.99 7.31 1.76
C PHE A 117 11.64 8.03 1.88
N ALA A 118 10.81 7.68 2.86
CA ALA A 118 9.50 8.30 3.10
C ALA A 118 9.56 9.81 3.35
N LYS A 119 10.68 10.33 3.87
CA LYS A 119 10.91 11.78 4.02
C LYS A 119 11.37 12.48 2.73
N ALA A 120 11.82 11.72 1.73
CA ALA A 120 12.38 12.22 0.48
C ALA A 120 11.46 12.02 -0.73
N VAL A 121 10.45 11.15 -0.64
CA VAL A 121 9.49 10.91 -1.72
C VAL A 121 8.67 12.17 -2.03
N SER A 122 8.23 12.27 -3.27
CA SER A 122 7.29 13.28 -3.73
C SER A 122 6.15 12.61 -4.49
N VAL A 123 4.92 13.09 -4.25
CA VAL A 123 3.75 12.70 -5.04
C VAL A 123 3.91 13.02 -6.53
N HIS A 124 4.74 14.02 -6.90
CA HIS A 124 4.88 14.47 -8.29
C HIS A 124 5.61 13.48 -9.21
N ASP A 125 6.46 12.61 -8.64
CA ASP A 125 7.22 11.60 -9.38
C ASP A 125 6.95 10.17 -8.90
N GLY A 126 5.92 10.00 -8.06
CA GLY A 126 5.57 8.71 -7.45
C GLY A 126 6.63 8.16 -6.48
N GLY A 127 7.67 8.94 -6.14
CA GLY A 127 8.83 8.52 -5.37
C GLY A 127 10.02 8.04 -6.21
N ALA A 128 10.03 8.28 -7.52
CA ALA A 128 11.07 7.78 -8.42
C ALA A 128 12.48 8.31 -8.08
N GLU A 129 12.63 9.60 -7.78
CA GLU A 129 13.92 10.19 -7.43
C GLU A 129 14.40 9.73 -6.04
N ALA A 130 13.46 9.59 -5.09
CA ALA A 130 13.75 9.05 -3.76
C ALA A 130 14.21 7.59 -3.83
N ALA A 131 13.61 6.78 -4.71
CA ALA A 131 14.00 5.39 -4.92
C ALA A 131 15.45 5.30 -5.43
N ARG A 132 15.81 6.13 -6.41
CA ARG A 132 17.17 6.18 -6.94
C ARG A 132 18.18 6.64 -5.89
N SER A 133 17.87 7.71 -5.16
CA SER A 133 18.80 8.29 -4.19
C SER A 133 19.01 7.41 -2.94
N VAL A 134 17.95 6.78 -2.42
CA VAL A 134 18.01 6.00 -1.17
C VAL A 134 18.30 4.53 -1.42
N TYR A 135 17.68 3.93 -2.45
CA TYR A 135 17.81 2.51 -2.75
C TYR A 135 18.80 2.20 -3.87
N GLY A 136 19.18 3.18 -4.70
CA GLY A 136 20.06 2.97 -5.85
C GLY A 136 19.37 2.25 -7.01
N LEU A 137 18.04 2.16 -6.98
CA LEU A 137 17.24 1.39 -7.92
C LEU A 137 16.16 2.28 -8.56
N PRO A 138 15.77 2.04 -9.82
CA PRO A 138 14.57 2.66 -10.36
C PRO A 138 13.33 2.13 -9.64
N LEU A 139 12.31 2.98 -9.49
CA LEU A 139 11.07 2.65 -8.79
C LEU A 139 10.38 1.40 -9.36
N ASP A 140 10.37 1.27 -10.69
CA ASP A 140 9.78 0.10 -11.36
C ASP A 140 10.45 -1.22 -10.99
N ALA A 141 11.72 -1.23 -10.56
CA ALA A 141 12.41 -2.46 -10.17
C ALA A 141 11.71 -3.16 -8.99
N PHE A 142 11.01 -2.42 -8.12
CA PHE A 142 10.27 -3.02 -7.01
C PHE A 142 9.06 -3.81 -7.49
N VAL A 143 8.32 -3.27 -8.46
CA VAL A 143 7.17 -3.97 -9.06
C VAL A 143 7.65 -5.09 -9.96
N ASP A 144 8.64 -4.83 -10.80
CA ASP A 144 9.15 -5.81 -11.77
C ASP A 144 9.73 -7.04 -11.07
N SER A 145 10.52 -6.83 -10.00
CA SER A 145 11.01 -7.95 -9.20
C SER A 145 9.88 -8.77 -8.59
N TYR A 146 8.76 -8.15 -8.20
CA TYR A 146 7.61 -8.89 -7.69
C TYR A 146 6.90 -9.67 -8.81
N LEU A 147 6.70 -9.07 -9.98
CA LEU A 147 6.03 -9.70 -11.11
C LEU A 147 6.86 -10.82 -11.77
N GLU A 148 8.19 -10.71 -11.77
CA GLU A 148 9.11 -11.70 -12.34
C GLU A 148 9.17 -13.02 -11.56
N VAL A 149 8.97 -12.98 -10.24
CA VAL A 149 8.99 -14.20 -9.40
C VAL A 149 7.90 -15.21 -9.81
N TRP A 150 6.90 -14.76 -10.57
CA TRP A 150 5.70 -15.54 -10.89
C TRP A 150 5.42 -15.69 -12.39
N ARG A 151 6.39 -15.36 -13.26
CA ARG A 151 6.37 -15.69 -14.70
C ARG A 151 7.02 -17.04 -14.96
#